data_AF-A0A4R5J952-F1
#
_entry.id   AF-A0A4R5J952-F1
#
_cell.length_a   1.000
_cell.length_b   1.000
_cell.length_c   1.000
_cell.angle_alpha   90.00
_cell.angle_beta   90.00
_cell.angle_gamma   90.00
#
_symmetry.space_group_name_H-M   'P 1'
#
loop_
_entity.id
_entity.type
_entity.pdbx_description
1 polymer ?
#
loop_
_entity_poly.entity_id
_entity_poly.type
_entity_poly.pdbx_seq_one_letter_code
_entity_poly.pdbx_strand_id
1 'polypeptide(L)'
;MLSLTIDGKVLSVPSGQSVLEAARLHGIEIPTLCHHRDLTPVGSCRLCLVEIEGEDHFAAACALEARAGMVVRTATPRIVQARRAVLEMLLLRYDDAAQPERDSEFMRWVREYGASRPEAPPTAARFTADTDPHPFIRVDLNKCILCTRCVRACAEVQGRAPAGPHAGWDYTGPDDILTEVGMLCPSYAGITPARLSRGEALHWPRTQAIREHPSCTWDTSAAAKGNSTLPNTYPLKNCRTQTIRCCSPPAACSHTGTRAR
;
A
#
# COMPACT_ATOMS: atom_id res chain seq x y z
N MET A 1 9.12 -20.34 15.22
CA MET A 1 7.88 -20.72 14.52
C MET A 1 6.86 -21.11 15.57
N LEU A 2 5.60 -20.74 15.39
CA LEU A 2 4.48 -21.17 16.23
C LEU A 2 3.52 -22.02 15.39
N SER A 3 2.86 -22.97 16.04
CA SER A 3 1.85 -23.82 15.42
C SER A 3 0.47 -23.35 15.83
N LEU A 4 -0.42 -23.12 14.88
CA LEU A 4 -1.85 -22.85 15.11
C LEU A 4 -2.70 -23.66 14.14
N THR A 5 -3.98 -23.82 14.44
CA THR A 5 -4.92 -24.53 13.57
C THR A 5 -5.93 -23.54 13.00
N ILE A 6 -6.07 -23.47 11.67
CA ILE A 6 -7.12 -22.67 11.01
C ILE A 6 -7.96 -23.60 10.14
N ASP A 7 -9.27 -23.66 10.40
CA ASP A 7 -10.22 -24.52 9.66
C ASP A 7 -9.76 -25.99 9.58
N GLY A 8 -9.24 -26.50 10.70
CA GLY A 8 -8.72 -27.87 10.82
C GLY A 8 -7.32 -28.10 10.23
N LYS A 9 -6.72 -27.10 9.58
CA LYS A 9 -5.35 -27.18 9.03
C LYS A 9 -4.34 -26.67 10.05
N VAL A 10 -3.35 -27.49 10.38
CA VAL A 10 -2.22 -27.10 11.23
C VAL A 10 -1.23 -26.28 10.41
N LEU A 11 -0.97 -25.05 10.81
CA LEU A 11 -0.12 -24.08 10.13
C LEU A 11 1.09 -23.75 10.99
N SER A 12 2.25 -23.56 10.36
CA SER A 12 3.48 -23.13 11.01
C SER A 12 3.84 -21.73 10.54
N VAL A 13 3.87 -20.75 11.45
CA VAL A 13 4.09 -19.33 11.11
C VAL A 13 5.16 -18.67 12.00
N PRO A 14 5.82 -17.61 11.52
CA PRO A 14 6.66 -16.76 12.38
C PRO A 14 5.87 -16.16 13.56
N SER A 15 6.54 -15.96 14.69
CA SER A 15 5.96 -15.25 15.84
C SER A 15 5.82 -13.75 15.55
N GLY A 16 4.81 -13.13 16.15
CA GLY A 16 4.49 -11.70 15.97
C GLY A 16 3.59 -11.38 14.77
N GLN A 17 3.11 -12.39 14.04
CA GLN A 17 2.13 -12.20 12.95
C GLN A 17 0.70 -12.24 13.46
N SER A 18 -0.18 -11.53 12.76
CA SER A 18 -1.62 -11.63 12.96
C SER A 18 -2.18 -12.94 12.39
N VAL A 19 -3.36 -13.36 12.86
CA VAL A 19 -4.09 -14.50 12.32
C VAL A 19 -4.42 -14.32 10.84
N LEU A 20 -4.70 -13.08 10.40
CA LEU A 20 -4.91 -12.76 8.99
C LEU A 20 -3.65 -13.02 8.14
N GLU A 21 -2.48 -12.61 8.61
CA GLU A 21 -1.22 -12.84 7.90
C GLU A 21 -0.88 -14.34 7.87
N ALA A 22 -1.08 -15.03 8.99
CA ALA A 22 -0.90 -16.47 9.10
C ALA A 22 -1.77 -17.25 8.08
N ALA A 23 -3.05 -16.87 7.97
CA ALA A 23 -3.99 -17.44 7.00
C ALA A 23 -3.54 -17.18 5.55
N ARG A 24 -3.14 -15.95 5.23
CA ARG A 24 -2.69 -15.56 3.88
C ARG A 24 -1.45 -16.31 3.42
N LEU A 25 -0.48 -16.52 4.31
CA LEU A 25 0.73 -17.29 3.99
C LEU A 25 0.42 -18.72 3.53
N HIS A 26 -0.74 -19.27 3.94
CA HIS A 26 -1.17 -20.62 3.62
C HIS A 26 -2.36 -20.64 2.64
N GLY A 27 -2.62 -19.53 1.95
CA GLY A 27 -3.67 -19.44 0.93
C GLY A 27 -5.10 -19.52 1.47
N ILE A 28 -5.31 -19.27 2.77
CA ILE A 28 -6.63 -19.19 3.38
C ILE A 28 -7.12 -17.74 3.26
N GLU A 29 -8.21 -17.54 2.53
CA GLU A 29 -8.79 -16.21 2.31
C GLU A 29 -9.69 -15.82 3.48
N ILE A 30 -9.28 -14.79 4.22
CA ILE A 30 -10.13 -14.11 5.19
C ILE A 30 -10.48 -12.74 4.61
N PRO A 31 -11.76 -12.40 4.44
CA PRO A 31 -12.18 -11.19 3.75
C PRO A 31 -11.82 -9.94 4.55
N THR A 32 -11.38 -8.89 3.85
CA THR A 32 -10.99 -7.60 4.43
C THR A 32 -11.45 -6.45 3.56
N LEU A 33 -11.69 -5.28 4.17
CA LEU A 33 -11.94 -4.02 3.45
C LEU A 33 -10.98 -2.92 3.93
N CYS A 34 -10.84 -2.76 5.25
CA CYS A 34 -9.97 -1.73 5.84
C CYS A 34 -8.51 -2.13 5.98
N HIS A 35 -8.17 -3.41 5.80
CA HIS A 35 -6.80 -3.89 5.96
C HIS A 35 -5.98 -3.57 4.70
N HIS A 36 -4.73 -3.14 4.89
CA HIS A 36 -3.71 -3.05 3.84
C HIS A 36 -2.38 -3.48 4.45
N ARG A 37 -1.53 -4.19 3.71
CA ARG A 37 -0.25 -4.73 4.23
C ARG A 37 0.72 -3.64 4.69
N ASP A 38 0.64 -2.47 4.08
CA ASP A 38 1.55 -1.33 4.34
C ASP A 38 0.96 -0.34 5.36
N LEU A 39 -0.19 -0.65 5.98
CA LEU A 39 -0.87 0.22 6.96
C LEU A 39 -1.07 -0.51 8.28
N THR A 40 -1.08 0.26 9.37
CA THR A 40 -1.35 -0.24 10.72
C THR A 40 -2.74 -0.87 10.79
N PRO A 41 -2.90 -2.12 11.27
CA PRO A 41 -4.20 -2.76 11.40
C PRO A 41 -5.10 -2.08 12.44
N VAL A 42 -6.36 -1.80 12.07
CA VAL A 42 -7.35 -1.15 12.96
C VAL A 42 -8.61 -1.97 13.22
N GLY A 43 -8.88 -2.99 12.40
CA GLY A 43 -10.07 -3.83 12.55
C GLY A 43 -11.43 -3.13 12.40
N SER A 44 -11.48 -1.91 11.86
CA SER A 44 -12.68 -1.07 11.83
C SER A 44 -13.83 -1.65 10.98
N CYS A 45 -13.54 -2.26 9.83
CA CYS A 45 -14.58 -2.79 8.95
C CYS A 45 -15.25 -4.07 9.47
N ARG A 46 -14.64 -4.77 10.44
CA ARG A 46 -15.14 -6.04 11.01
C ARG A 46 -15.53 -7.12 9.98
N LEU A 47 -15.00 -7.09 8.76
CA LEU A 47 -15.24 -8.17 7.79
C LEU A 47 -14.36 -9.42 8.07
N CYS A 48 -13.17 -9.19 8.64
CA CYS A 48 -12.21 -10.25 8.99
C CYS A 48 -12.50 -10.98 10.30
N LEU A 49 -13.77 -11.03 10.72
CA LEU A 49 -14.16 -11.73 11.94
C LEU A 49 -13.85 -13.23 11.84
N VAL A 50 -13.35 -13.79 12.93
CA VAL A 50 -13.08 -15.22 13.10
C VAL A 50 -13.51 -15.67 14.50
N GLU A 51 -13.81 -16.96 14.63
CA GLU A 51 -14.05 -17.62 15.91
C GLU A 51 -12.77 -18.26 16.42
N ILE A 52 -12.54 -18.18 17.73
CA ILE A 52 -11.45 -18.86 18.42
C ILE A 52 -12.07 -19.91 19.33
N GLU A 53 -11.55 -21.14 19.29
CA GLU A 53 -12.04 -22.19 20.16
C GLU A 53 -11.81 -21.84 21.64
N GLY A 54 -12.87 -21.93 22.45
CA GLY A 54 -12.87 -21.54 23.86
C GLY A 54 -13.20 -20.06 24.12
N GLU A 55 -13.42 -19.25 23.08
CA GLU A 55 -13.86 -17.85 23.22
C GLU A 55 -15.28 -17.66 22.68
N ASP A 56 -16.14 -16.96 23.44
CA ASP A 56 -17.54 -16.74 23.06
C ASP A 56 -17.77 -15.56 22.09
N HIS A 57 -16.73 -14.76 21.86
CA HIS A 57 -16.80 -13.54 21.05
C HIS A 57 -16.02 -13.69 19.74
N PHE A 58 -16.37 -12.89 18.73
CA PHE A 58 -15.63 -12.85 17.48
C PHE A 58 -14.44 -11.89 17.56
N ALA A 59 -13.27 -12.39 17.15
CA ALA A 59 -12.05 -11.58 17.07
C ALA A 59 -11.83 -11.08 15.64
N ALA A 60 -11.21 -9.91 15.50
CA ALA A 60 -10.78 -9.41 14.20
C ALA A 60 -9.43 -10.01 13.84
N ALA A 61 -9.38 -10.90 12.85
CA ALA A 61 -8.16 -11.61 12.46
C ALA A 61 -7.00 -10.68 12.09
N CYS A 62 -7.31 -9.47 11.58
CA CYS A 62 -6.28 -8.51 11.17
C CYS A 62 -5.50 -7.87 12.34
N ALA A 63 -6.06 -7.86 13.54
CA ALA A 63 -5.43 -7.28 14.74
C ALA A 63 -5.16 -8.32 15.82
N LEU A 64 -5.64 -9.55 15.63
CA LEU A 64 -5.42 -10.66 16.54
C LEU A 64 -4.05 -11.30 16.27
N GLU A 65 -3.16 -11.26 17.25
CA GLU A 65 -1.87 -11.95 17.19
C GLU A 65 -2.05 -13.48 17.21
N ALA A 66 -1.34 -14.19 16.33
CA ALA A 66 -1.34 -15.65 16.26
C ALA A 66 -0.57 -16.24 17.45
N ARG A 67 -1.24 -17.13 18.21
CA ARG A 67 -0.67 -17.78 19.40
C ARG A 67 -0.53 -19.28 19.18
N ALA A 68 0.48 -19.88 19.81
CA ALA A 68 0.71 -21.32 19.72
C ALA A 68 -0.48 -22.10 20.30
N GLY A 69 -0.93 -23.14 19.60
CA GLY A 69 -2.05 -23.98 20.00
C GLY A 69 -3.44 -23.35 19.78
N MET A 70 -3.53 -22.12 19.28
CA MET A 70 -4.82 -21.49 18.97
C MET A 70 -5.54 -22.24 17.84
N VAL A 71 -6.85 -22.45 18.00
CA VAL A 71 -7.71 -23.03 16.97
C VAL A 71 -8.69 -21.96 16.49
N VAL A 72 -8.60 -21.61 15.21
CA VAL A 72 -9.39 -20.55 14.57
C VAL A 72 -10.33 -21.17 13.54
N ARG A 73 -11.58 -20.70 13.51
CA ARG A 73 -12.58 -21.08 12.52
C ARG A 73 -13.03 -19.84 11.75
N THR A 74 -12.95 -19.89 10.42
CA THR A 74 -13.14 -18.71 9.56
C THR A 74 -14.45 -18.74 8.76
N ALA A 75 -15.15 -19.88 8.72
CA ALA A 75 -16.33 -20.11 7.89
C ALA A 75 -17.49 -20.83 8.62
N THR A 76 -17.62 -20.65 9.94
CA THR A 76 -18.78 -21.18 10.69
C THR A 76 -20.08 -20.47 10.26
N PRO A 77 -21.27 -21.08 10.43
CA PRO A 77 -22.53 -20.42 10.13
C PRO A 77 -22.70 -19.07 10.84
N ARG A 78 -22.23 -19.00 12.10
CA ARG A 78 -22.21 -17.78 12.91
C ARG A 78 -21.33 -16.68 12.30
N ILE A 79 -20.12 -17.00 11.84
CA ILE A 79 -19.22 -16.05 11.17
C ILE A 79 -19.79 -15.59 9.83
N VAL A 80 -20.34 -16.50 9.02
CA VAL A 80 -20.95 -16.15 7.73
C VAL A 80 -22.11 -15.18 7.94
N GLN A 81 -22.98 -15.45 8.93
CA GLN A 81 -24.08 -14.56 9.29
C GLN A 81 -23.57 -13.20 9.79
N ALA A 82 -22.54 -13.18 10.64
CA ALA A 82 -21.96 -11.94 11.15
C ALA A 82 -21.36 -11.07 10.04
N ARG A 83 -20.61 -11.67 9.10
CA ARG A 83 -20.04 -10.97 7.94
C ARG A 83 -21.13 -10.41 7.03
N ARG A 84 -22.18 -11.19 6.78
CA ARG A 84 -23.36 -10.72 6.04
C ARG A 84 -23.98 -9.49 6.73
N ALA A 85 -24.26 -9.57 8.03
CA ALA A 85 -24.82 -8.45 8.78
C ALA A 85 -23.93 -7.19 8.74
N VAL A 86 -22.61 -7.35 8.80
CA VAL A 86 -21.65 -6.24 8.62
C VAL A 86 -21.80 -5.59 7.25
N LEU A 87 -21.86 -6.38 6.18
CA LEU A 87 -22.04 -5.87 4.81
C LEU A 87 -23.39 -5.16 4.65
N GLU A 88 -24.47 -5.72 5.20
CA GLU A 88 -25.80 -5.11 5.19
C GLU A 88 -25.82 -3.76 5.93
N MET A 89 -25.11 -3.65 7.07
CA MET A 89 -24.94 -2.37 7.78
C MET A 89 -24.17 -1.33 6.95
N LEU A 90 -23.12 -1.74 6.24
CA LEU A 90 -22.37 -0.86 5.35
C LEU A 90 -23.25 -0.39 4.17
N LEU A 91 -24.07 -1.28 3.61
CA LEU A 91 -25.03 -0.98 2.53
C LEU A 91 -26.09 0.05 2.92
N LEU A 92 -26.42 0.21 4.21
CA LEU A 92 -27.35 1.27 4.64
C LEU A 92 -26.84 2.68 4.35
N ARG A 93 -25.52 2.86 4.29
CA ARG A 93 -24.89 4.17 4.08
C ARG A 93 -24.22 4.31 2.71
N TYR A 94 -24.04 3.21 1.99
CA TYR A 94 -23.48 3.18 0.63
C TYR A 94 -24.54 3.58 -0.39
N ASP A 95 -24.20 4.55 -1.24
CA ASP A 95 -24.99 4.95 -2.40
C ASP A 95 -24.06 5.20 -3.59
N ASP A 96 -24.31 4.48 -4.67
CA ASP A 96 -23.59 4.58 -5.94
C ASP A 96 -24.50 4.99 -7.10
N ALA A 97 -25.72 5.50 -6.83
CA ALA A 97 -26.68 5.87 -7.87
C ALA A 97 -26.11 6.88 -8.88
N ALA A 98 -25.26 7.82 -8.41
CA ALA A 98 -24.60 8.81 -9.26
C ALA A 98 -23.62 8.19 -10.27
N GLN A 99 -23.02 7.05 -9.92
CA GLN A 99 -22.13 6.29 -10.80
C GLN A 99 -22.06 4.84 -10.31
N PRO A 100 -22.89 3.94 -10.85
CA PRO A 100 -22.93 2.56 -10.39
C PRO A 100 -21.57 1.88 -10.53
N GLU A 101 -21.06 1.30 -9.45
CA GLU A 101 -19.74 0.64 -9.44
C GLU A 101 -19.91 -0.84 -9.08
N ARG A 102 -19.94 -1.68 -10.11
CA ARG A 102 -20.23 -3.11 -9.93
C ARG A 102 -18.98 -3.92 -9.63
N ASP A 103 -17.79 -3.42 -9.93
CA ASP A 103 -16.53 -4.16 -9.82
C ASP A 103 -15.60 -3.59 -8.74
N SER A 104 -16.12 -3.45 -7.52
CA SER A 104 -15.33 -3.04 -6.35
C SER A 104 -15.11 -4.20 -5.37
N GLU A 105 -14.03 -4.11 -4.57
CA GLU A 105 -13.74 -5.04 -3.46
C GLU A 105 -14.95 -5.20 -2.53
N PHE A 106 -15.65 -4.09 -2.24
CA PHE A 106 -16.87 -4.09 -1.44
C PHE A 106 -18.00 -4.88 -2.12
N MET A 107 -18.30 -4.58 -3.38
CA MET A 107 -19.38 -5.25 -4.10
C MET A 107 -19.10 -6.73 -4.39
N ARG A 108 -17.82 -7.13 -4.52
CA ARG A 108 -17.42 -8.54 -4.55
C ARG A 108 -17.92 -9.27 -3.30
N TRP A 109 -17.61 -8.76 -2.11
CA TRP A 109 -18.02 -9.41 -0.85
C TRP A 109 -19.52 -9.35 -0.62
N VAL A 110 -20.19 -8.26 -1.01
CA VAL A 110 -21.66 -8.18 -0.97
C VAL A 110 -22.29 -9.32 -1.75
N ARG A 111 -21.81 -9.59 -2.98
CA ARG A 111 -22.27 -10.73 -3.80
C ARG A 111 -21.95 -12.07 -3.15
N GLU A 112 -20.72 -12.24 -2.69
CA GLU A 112 -20.23 -13.51 -2.14
C GLU A 112 -21.02 -13.95 -0.90
N TYR A 113 -21.36 -13.02 0.00
CA TYR A 113 -22.15 -13.29 1.20
C TYR A 113 -23.66 -13.18 0.98
N GLY A 114 -24.11 -12.87 -0.24
CA GLY A 114 -25.54 -12.66 -0.54
C GLY A 114 -26.17 -11.55 0.31
N ALA A 115 -25.39 -10.52 0.64
CA ALA A 115 -25.86 -9.39 1.43
C ALA A 115 -26.73 -8.47 0.56
N SER A 116 -27.81 -7.97 1.14
CA SER A 116 -28.72 -7.04 0.49
C SER A 116 -29.01 -5.87 1.40
N ARG A 117 -29.20 -4.68 0.85
CA ARG A 117 -29.59 -3.52 1.65
C ARG A 117 -30.89 -3.84 2.39
N PRO A 118 -30.95 -3.75 3.73
CA PRO A 118 -32.19 -3.93 4.46
C PRO A 118 -33.23 -2.92 3.98
N GLU A 119 -34.51 -3.29 4.05
CA GLU A 119 -35.60 -2.37 3.77
C GLU A 119 -35.53 -1.19 4.74
N ALA A 120 -35.09 -0.05 4.23
CA ALA A 120 -34.99 1.21 4.93
C ALA A 120 -35.43 2.31 3.95
N PRO A 121 -36.04 3.40 4.43
CA PRO A 121 -36.40 4.51 3.56
C PRO A 121 -35.17 4.96 2.77
N PRO A 122 -35.31 5.22 1.46
CA PRO A 122 -34.19 5.61 0.63
C PRO A 122 -33.52 6.82 1.27
N THR A 123 -32.27 6.64 1.68
CA THR A 123 -31.48 7.77 2.16
C THR A 123 -31.07 8.51 0.91
N ALA A 124 -31.56 9.73 0.73
CA ALA A 124 -31.05 10.62 -0.29
C ALA A 124 -29.51 10.67 -0.19
N ALA A 125 -28.83 10.84 -1.33
CA ALA A 125 -27.41 11.06 -1.38
C ALA A 125 -27.05 12.15 -0.34
N ARG A 126 -26.12 11.84 0.55
CA ARG A 126 -25.77 12.73 1.66
C ARG A 126 -24.89 13.88 1.20
N PHE A 127 -24.11 13.63 0.16
CA PHE A 127 -23.14 14.54 -0.37
C PHE A 127 -23.40 14.74 -1.85
N THR A 128 -23.15 15.94 -2.34
CA THR A 128 -22.97 16.15 -3.77
C THR A 128 -21.74 15.36 -4.21
N ALA A 129 -21.89 14.50 -5.21
CA ALA A 129 -20.77 13.75 -5.75
C ALA A 129 -19.83 14.71 -6.51
N ASP A 130 -18.52 14.49 -6.37
CA ASP A 130 -17.49 15.19 -7.17
C ASP A 130 -17.50 16.73 -7.03
N THR A 131 -17.69 17.22 -5.80
CA THR A 131 -17.74 18.68 -5.50
C THR A 131 -16.44 19.42 -5.84
N ASP A 132 -15.30 18.72 -5.87
CA ASP A 132 -13.99 19.25 -6.27
C ASP A 132 -13.41 18.38 -7.40
N PRO A 133 -13.83 18.61 -8.66
CA PRO A 133 -13.51 17.73 -9.76
C PRO A 133 -12.02 17.83 -10.13
N HIS A 134 -11.31 16.72 -9.99
CA HIS A 134 -9.91 16.59 -10.38
C HIS A 134 -9.78 15.66 -11.59
N PRO A 135 -8.96 15.99 -12.62
CA PRO A 135 -8.91 15.25 -13.89
C PRO A 135 -8.52 13.77 -13.77
N PHE A 136 -7.89 13.39 -12.65
CA PHE A 136 -7.43 12.02 -12.41
C PHE A 136 -8.04 11.36 -11.16
N ILE A 137 -8.68 12.13 -10.29
CA ILE A 137 -9.15 11.65 -8.99
C ILE A 137 -10.60 12.08 -8.83
N ARG A 138 -11.51 11.11 -8.85
CA ARG A 138 -12.92 11.36 -8.56
C ARG A 138 -13.22 10.93 -7.13
N VAL A 139 -13.83 11.83 -6.36
CA VAL A 139 -14.19 11.55 -4.97
C VAL A 139 -15.71 11.57 -4.83
N ASP A 140 -16.28 10.40 -4.55
CA ASP A 140 -17.68 10.26 -4.19
C ASP A 140 -17.79 9.71 -2.77
N LEU A 141 -18.09 10.60 -1.82
CA LEU A 141 -18.21 10.24 -0.41
C LEU A 141 -19.46 9.43 -0.10
N ASN A 142 -20.45 9.36 -1.00
CA ASN A 142 -21.61 8.49 -0.82
C ASN A 142 -21.25 7.00 -0.95
N LYS A 143 -20.15 6.70 -1.66
CA LYS A 143 -19.59 5.34 -1.78
C LYS A 143 -18.65 4.97 -0.63
N CYS A 144 -18.32 5.91 0.26
CA CYS A 144 -17.36 5.70 1.32
C CYS A 144 -17.92 4.80 2.43
N ILE A 145 -17.26 3.68 2.69
CA ILE A 145 -17.59 2.74 3.78
C ILE A 145 -16.85 3.04 5.11
N LEU A 146 -16.22 4.23 5.22
CA LEU A 146 -15.48 4.67 6.41
C LEU A 146 -14.39 3.69 6.87
N CYS A 147 -13.73 3.02 5.93
CA CYS A 147 -12.66 2.05 6.23
C CYS A 147 -11.34 2.69 6.69
N THR A 148 -11.27 4.03 6.66
CA THR A 148 -10.12 4.88 7.02
C THR A 148 -8.81 4.57 6.30
N ARG A 149 -8.85 3.78 5.22
CA ARG A 149 -7.66 3.32 4.49
C ARG A 149 -6.94 4.48 3.78
N CYS A 150 -7.70 5.40 3.18
CA CYS A 150 -7.15 6.61 2.56
C CYS A 150 -6.49 7.55 3.57
N VAL A 151 -7.18 7.88 4.67
CA VAL A 151 -6.65 8.76 5.73
C VAL A 151 -5.38 8.17 6.36
N ARG A 152 -5.36 6.86 6.61
CA ARG A 152 -4.16 6.17 7.11
C ARG A 152 -3.04 6.13 6.09
N ALA A 153 -3.34 5.93 4.81
CA ALA A 153 -2.32 6.04 3.77
C ALA A 153 -1.70 7.45 3.73
N CYS A 154 -2.52 8.50 3.83
CA CYS A 154 -2.01 9.86 3.94
C CYS A 154 -1.14 10.04 5.20
N ALA A 155 -1.57 9.55 6.36
CA ALA A 155 -0.82 9.74 7.62
C ALA A 155 0.45 8.88 7.73
N GLU A 156 0.38 7.60 7.36
CA GLU A 156 1.42 6.59 7.64
C GLU A 156 2.36 6.36 6.47
N VAL A 157 1.93 6.66 5.24
CA VAL A 157 2.73 6.49 4.03
C VAL A 157 3.20 7.85 3.51
N GLN A 158 2.29 8.80 3.29
CA GLN A 158 2.68 10.14 2.81
C GLN A 158 3.26 11.01 3.94
N GLY A 159 2.67 10.96 5.14
CA GLY A 159 3.17 11.61 6.35
C GLY A 159 4.45 10.98 6.91
N ARG A 160 4.96 9.92 6.26
CA ARG A 160 6.29 9.35 6.46
C ARG A 160 7.35 9.98 5.56
N ALA A 161 7.06 11.15 5.00
CA ALA A 161 8.14 12.02 4.59
C ALA A 161 8.88 12.38 5.90
N PRO A 162 10.18 12.06 6.06
CA PRO A 162 10.93 12.63 7.17
C PRO A 162 10.71 14.15 7.09
N ALA A 163 10.40 14.82 8.21
CA ALA A 163 10.46 16.28 8.24
C ALA A 163 11.74 16.67 7.49
N GLY A 164 11.59 17.40 6.37
CA GLY A 164 12.75 17.72 5.57
C GLY A 164 13.66 18.64 6.38
N PRO A 165 14.89 18.86 5.90
CA PRO A 165 15.88 19.63 6.64
C PRO A 165 15.37 20.99 7.12
N HIS A 166 14.37 21.59 6.45
CA HIS A 166 13.79 22.89 6.76
C HIS A 166 12.31 22.84 7.18
N ALA A 167 11.86 21.72 7.77
CA ALA A 167 10.50 21.60 8.29
C ALA A 167 10.16 22.63 9.41
N GLY A 168 11.17 23.31 9.96
CA GLY A 168 11.03 24.43 10.87
C GLY A 168 10.72 25.79 10.21
N TRP A 169 10.47 25.82 8.90
CA TRP A 169 10.30 27.04 8.09
C TRP A 169 11.53 27.95 8.05
N ASP A 170 12.71 27.36 8.21
CA ASP A 170 14.04 27.99 8.19
C ASP A 170 14.68 27.95 6.79
N TYR A 171 13.87 28.13 5.75
CA TYR A 171 14.35 28.22 4.38
C TYR A 171 15.15 29.52 4.18
N THR A 172 16.38 29.41 3.71
CA THR A 172 17.23 30.56 3.37
C THR A 172 17.05 31.00 1.92
N GLY A 173 16.50 30.13 1.06
CA GLY A 173 16.18 30.46 -0.31
C GLY A 173 15.37 29.38 -1.05
N PRO A 174 15.05 29.61 -2.33
CA PRO A 174 14.28 28.66 -3.15
C PRO A 174 14.96 27.29 -3.34
N ASP A 175 16.29 27.22 -3.23
CA ASP A 175 17.05 25.98 -3.32
C ASP A 175 16.71 25.03 -2.18
N ASP A 176 16.59 25.55 -0.96
CA ASP A 176 16.21 24.78 0.23
C ASP A 176 14.80 24.19 0.06
N ILE A 177 13.86 25.01 -0.44
CA ILE A 177 12.48 24.60 -0.69
C ILE A 177 12.43 23.47 -1.72
N LEU A 178 13.05 23.65 -2.89
CA LEU A 178 12.99 22.66 -3.96
C LEU A 178 13.80 21.40 -3.66
N THR A 179 14.87 21.52 -2.89
CA THR A 179 15.64 20.39 -2.38
C THR A 179 14.80 19.56 -1.42
N GLU A 180 14.14 20.20 -0.46
CA GLU A 180 13.22 19.52 0.46
C GLU A 180 12.04 18.89 -0.28
N VAL A 181 11.37 19.62 -1.19
CA VAL A 181 10.28 19.07 -2.02
C VAL A 181 10.74 17.85 -2.83
N GLY A 182 11.94 17.87 -3.39
CA GLY A 182 12.51 16.72 -4.11
C GLY A 182 12.81 15.52 -3.21
N MET A 183 13.14 15.74 -1.93
CA MET A 183 13.34 14.69 -0.92
C MET A 183 12.01 14.08 -0.47
N LEU A 184 10.99 14.91 -0.24
CA LEU A 184 9.69 14.47 0.27
C LEU A 184 8.81 13.87 -0.82
N CYS A 185 8.96 14.33 -2.06
CA CYS A 185 8.15 13.94 -3.20
C CYS A 185 9.05 13.51 -4.38
N PRO A 186 9.34 12.20 -4.55
CA PRO A 186 10.24 11.70 -5.60
C PRO A 186 9.85 12.10 -7.04
N SER A 187 8.58 12.44 -7.30
CA SER A 187 8.15 12.98 -8.59
C SER A 187 8.73 14.36 -8.93
N TYR A 188 9.23 15.09 -7.93
CA TYR A 188 9.91 16.38 -8.06
C TYR A 188 11.44 16.24 -8.02
N ALA A 189 11.98 15.02 -8.00
CA ALA A 189 13.42 14.79 -7.97
C ALA A 189 14.10 15.45 -9.18
N GLY A 190 15.10 16.30 -8.90
CA GLY A 190 15.88 17.02 -9.90
C GLY A 190 15.23 18.28 -10.48
N ILE A 191 14.14 18.77 -9.89
CA ILE A 191 13.66 20.14 -10.09
C ILE A 191 14.48 21.05 -9.19
N THR A 192 15.26 21.97 -9.76
CA THR A 192 16.11 22.90 -8.99
C THR A 192 15.88 24.34 -9.47
N PRO A 193 16.08 25.36 -8.61
CA PRO A 193 15.92 26.75 -9.01
C PRO A 193 16.77 27.13 -10.22
N ALA A 194 18.00 26.61 -10.29
CA ALA A 194 18.90 26.84 -11.42
C ALA A 194 18.35 26.33 -12.77
N ARG A 195 17.53 25.27 -12.77
CA ARG A 195 16.87 24.76 -13.98
C ARG A 195 15.69 25.64 -14.38
N LEU A 196 14.88 26.03 -13.39
CA LEU A 196 13.74 26.92 -13.60
C LEU A 196 14.20 28.30 -14.11
N SER A 197 15.31 28.82 -13.58
CA SER A 197 15.87 30.11 -14.01
C SER A 197 16.44 30.07 -15.43
N ARG A 198 16.82 28.89 -15.94
CA ARG A 198 17.22 28.68 -17.34
C ARG A 198 16.03 28.49 -18.29
N GLY A 199 14.80 28.54 -17.77
CA GLY A 199 13.59 28.35 -18.56
C GLY A 199 13.39 26.90 -19.04
N GLU A 200 14.02 25.92 -18.38
CA GLU A 200 13.83 24.52 -18.73
C GLU A 200 12.39 24.07 -18.42
N ALA A 201 11.66 23.62 -19.45
CA ALA A 201 10.34 23.03 -19.28
C ALA A 201 10.46 21.53 -18.96
N LEU A 202 9.85 21.09 -17.86
CA LEU A 202 9.73 19.69 -17.51
C LEU A 202 8.48 19.11 -18.19
N HIS A 203 8.67 18.21 -19.15
CA HIS A 203 7.57 17.58 -19.87
C HIS A 203 7.47 16.09 -19.54
N TRP A 204 6.25 15.66 -19.21
CA TRP A 204 5.88 14.25 -19.03
C TRP A 204 4.73 13.90 -19.99
N PRO A 205 4.76 12.76 -20.71
CA PRO A 205 5.83 11.75 -20.79
C PRO A 205 7.02 12.19 -21.67
N ARG A 206 8.17 11.54 -21.48
CA ARG A 206 9.49 11.90 -22.06
C ARG A 206 9.45 12.07 -23.60
N THR A 207 10.00 13.16 -24.14
CA THR A 207 10.39 13.25 -25.56
C THR A 207 11.81 12.70 -25.76
N GLN A 208 12.09 12.07 -26.91
CA GLN A 208 13.37 11.38 -27.19
C GLN A 208 14.63 12.25 -27.02
N ALA A 209 14.49 13.58 -27.02
CA ALA A 209 15.58 14.54 -26.92
C ALA A 209 16.25 14.60 -25.53
N ILE A 210 15.64 14.06 -24.47
CA ILE A 210 16.10 14.25 -23.08
C ILE A 210 16.41 12.88 -22.45
N ARG A 211 17.38 12.16 -23.03
CA ARG A 211 17.75 10.78 -22.62
C ARG A 211 18.69 10.70 -21.41
N GLU A 212 19.52 11.72 -21.18
CA GLU A 212 20.62 11.67 -20.19
C GLU A 212 20.41 12.60 -18.97
N HIS A 213 19.18 13.05 -18.72
CA HIS A 213 18.93 14.04 -17.66
C HIS A 213 18.88 13.42 -16.25
N PRO A 214 19.62 13.94 -15.26
CA PRO A 214 19.81 13.35 -13.92
C PRO A 214 18.55 13.30 -13.02
N SER A 215 17.44 13.89 -13.44
CA SER A 215 16.14 13.81 -12.73
C SER A 215 15.37 12.52 -13.03
N CYS A 216 15.89 11.64 -13.89
CA CYS A 216 15.25 10.38 -14.28
C CYS A 216 16.29 9.32 -14.67
N THR A 217 16.98 8.74 -13.68
CA THR A 217 17.58 7.40 -13.86
C THR A 217 16.55 6.34 -13.45
N TRP A 218 15.82 5.82 -14.44
CA TRP A 218 15.50 4.39 -14.42
C TRP A 218 16.73 3.70 -15.02
N ASP A 219 17.51 3.02 -14.20
CA ASP A 219 18.62 2.21 -14.69
C ASP A 219 18.06 0.94 -15.35
N THR A 220 18.05 0.90 -16.68
CA THR A 220 17.83 -0.33 -17.46
C THR A 220 19.15 -0.95 -17.94
N SER A 221 20.28 -0.53 -17.38
CA SER A 221 21.62 -1.01 -17.72
C SER A 221 22.27 -1.74 -16.55
N ALA A 222 21.62 -2.83 -16.14
CA ALA A 222 22.31 -4.05 -15.70
C ALA A 222 23.15 -4.71 -16.82
N ALA A 223 23.52 -3.97 -17.87
CA ALA A 223 24.41 -4.41 -18.91
C ALA A 223 25.27 -3.23 -19.36
N ALA A 224 26.57 -3.36 -19.11
CA ALA A 224 27.67 -2.61 -19.70
C ALA A 224 28.22 -1.40 -18.91
N LYS A 225 29.37 -1.70 -18.28
CA LYS A 225 30.59 -0.88 -18.16
C LYS A 225 30.62 0.09 -16.98
N GLY A 226 31.46 -0.28 -16.01
CA GLY A 226 31.74 0.51 -14.83
C GLY A 226 32.61 1.74 -15.10
N ASN A 227 32.46 2.75 -14.24
CA ASN A 227 33.54 3.25 -13.41
C ASN A 227 32.97 4.08 -12.24
N SER A 228 33.60 3.90 -11.08
CA SER A 228 33.77 4.79 -9.93
C SER A 228 32.69 5.80 -9.48
N THR A 229 32.28 5.60 -8.21
CA THR A 229 32.07 6.59 -7.12
C THR A 229 30.87 7.53 -7.20
N LEU A 230 29.85 7.25 -6.39
CA LEU A 230 29.24 8.18 -5.40
C LEU A 230 28.40 7.39 -4.37
N PRO A 231 28.36 7.78 -3.08
CA PRO A 231 27.61 7.10 -2.04
C PRO A 231 26.29 7.82 -1.75
N ASN A 232 25.14 7.20 -2.01
CA ASN A 232 23.93 7.47 -1.21
C ASN A 232 22.89 6.35 -1.38
N THR A 233 23.18 5.20 -0.78
CA THR A 233 22.15 4.18 -0.55
C THR A 233 21.28 4.61 0.62
N TYR A 234 20.03 4.99 0.36
CA TYR A 234 18.98 4.93 1.38
C TYR A 234 18.75 3.47 1.77
N PRO A 235 18.89 3.09 3.05
CA PRO A 235 18.61 1.73 3.46
C PRO A 235 17.08 1.55 3.53
N LEU A 236 16.50 0.85 2.54
CA LEU A 236 15.23 0.17 2.71
C LEU A 236 15.42 -0.93 3.76
N LYS A 237 15.29 -0.58 5.05
CA LYS A 237 15.24 -1.54 6.14
C LYS A 237 13.90 -2.30 6.05
N ASN A 238 13.92 -3.43 5.34
CA ASN A 238 13.34 -4.72 5.78
C ASN A 238 13.32 -5.82 4.69
N CYS A 239 14.33 -5.88 3.81
CA CYS A 239 14.58 -7.09 3.01
C CYS A 239 15.69 -7.93 3.65
N ARG A 240 15.38 -8.63 4.75
CA ARG A 240 16.24 -9.71 5.29
C ARG A 240 15.74 -11.04 4.72
N THR A 241 16.38 -11.51 3.65
CA THR A 241 16.99 -12.86 3.51
C THR A 241 17.30 -13.16 2.05
N GLN A 242 18.56 -12.95 1.64
CA GLN A 242 19.34 -13.96 0.91
C GLN A 242 20.79 -13.49 0.81
N THR A 243 21.60 -14.01 1.72
CA THR A 243 23.06 -13.96 1.69
C THR A 243 23.58 -14.68 0.46
N ILE A 244 24.37 -14.00 -0.38
CA ILE A 244 25.39 -14.66 -1.20
C ILE A 244 26.72 -13.99 -0.91
N ARG A 245 27.67 -14.83 -0.49
CA ARG A 245 29.00 -14.47 0.04
C ARG A 245 29.84 -13.77 -1.02
N CYS A 246 30.49 -12.67 -0.62
CA CYS A 246 31.60 -12.08 -1.33
C CYS A 246 32.83 -12.99 -1.18
N CYS A 247 33.38 -13.47 -2.29
CA CYS A 247 34.77 -13.90 -2.35
C CYS A 247 35.60 -12.80 -3.03
N SER A 248 36.68 -12.43 -2.36
CA SER A 248 37.71 -11.44 -2.73
C SER A 248 38.49 -11.80 -4.01
N PRO A 249 39.28 -10.84 -4.57
CA PRO A 249 39.87 -10.88 -5.92
C PRO A 249 41.21 -11.68 -5.90
N PRO A 250 42.04 -11.82 -6.97
CA PRO A 250 42.15 -11.02 -8.21
C PRO A 250 42.50 -11.80 -9.50
N ALA A 251 42.53 -11.12 -10.64
CA ALA A 251 43.69 -11.09 -11.57
C ALA A 251 43.30 -10.52 -12.95
N ALA A 252 44.28 -9.83 -13.53
CA ALA A 252 44.32 -9.16 -14.81
C ALA A 252 43.68 -9.89 -16.00
N CYS A 253 43.17 -9.12 -16.97
CA CYS A 253 43.60 -9.28 -18.36
C CYS A 253 43.21 -8.09 -19.25
N SER A 254 44.18 -7.73 -20.07
CA SER A 254 44.31 -6.63 -21.01
C SER A 254 43.66 -6.89 -22.38
N HIS A 255 43.57 -5.80 -23.16
CA HIS A 255 43.73 -5.71 -24.63
C HIS A 255 42.49 -5.59 -25.57
N THR A 256 42.45 -4.40 -26.19
CA THR A 256 42.43 -4.09 -27.65
C THR A 256 41.21 -4.26 -28.54
N GLY A 257 40.94 -3.16 -29.26
CA GLY A 257 40.54 -3.12 -30.68
C GLY A 257 39.03 -3.05 -30.93
N THR A 258 38.48 -2.37 -31.94
CA THR A 258 38.98 -1.45 -32.98
C THR A 258 37.71 -0.79 -33.57
N ARG A 259 37.84 0.44 -34.09
CA ARG A 259 36.81 1.19 -34.83
C ARG A 259 36.32 0.50 -36.12
N ALA A 260 35.05 0.75 -36.48
CA ALA A 260 34.50 1.04 -37.82
C ALA A 260 32.96 1.16 -37.69
N ARG A 261 32.20 2.07 -38.29
CA ARG A 261 32.40 3.21 -39.20
C ARG A 261 31.32 4.24 -38.85
#